data_AF-A0A9P6H3S8-F1
#
_entry.id   AF-A0A9P6H3S8-F1
#
_cell.length_a   1.000
_cell.length_b   1.000
_cell.length_c   1.000
_cell.angle_alpha   90.00
_cell.angle_beta   90.00
_cell.angle_gamma   90.00
#
_symmetry.space_group_name_H-M   'P 1'
#
loop_
_entity.id
_entity.type
_entity.pdbx_description
1 polymer ?
#
loop_
_entity_poly.entity_id
_entity_poly.type
_entity_poly.pdbx_seq_one_letter_code
_entity_poly.pdbx_strand_id
1 'polypeptide(L)'
;MSAADPHPTSSSQSLAAFRLGFPPSYVLVGVYRLSTDASLRVPVLKKCKNGFIRGILVGLAWAFFTFGIQKGLIRLFLSKSSRVTGLSHRSLFGYPLPFELTTLTALFAVGAQVNGILNFFLRRNVAIAKQRVWDQTIASRGKGASFWKPYVEEWDHPPAITKPGMQLWLSGTAARFIVRKVLLYPVQIYPFVGIFVSAYFKALGTGSYLHKPYFEAKGMTEPQVAIFVEERKWHYRAFGFCAAVLEDLPIIGIFFSVSNRIGAAMWAHDLEKRQHLVARQKGLKLD
;
A
#
# COMPACT_ATOMS: atom_id res chain seq x y z
N MET A 1 -36.52 -32.38 12.59
CA MET A 1 -35.70 -31.66 13.58
C MET A 1 -34.53 -32.54 13.96
N SER A 2 -33.39 -32.35 13.31
CA SER A 2 -32.06 -32.61 13.88
C SER A 2 -31.09 -31.88 12.98
N ALA A 3 -30.68 -30.70 13.44
CA ALA A 3 -29.64 -29.90 12.82
C ALA A 3 -28.34 -30.70 12.91
N ALA A 4 -27.82 -31.10 11.75
CA ALA A 4 -26.42 -31.50 11.66
C ALA A 4 -25.61 -30.20 11.69
N ASP A 5 -25.23 -29.79 12.90
CA ASP A 5 -24.17 -28.79 13.08
C ASP A 5 -22.91 -29.29 12.33
N PRO A 6 -22.35 -28.53 11.38
CA PRO A 6 -21.11 -28.94 10.76
C PRO A 6 -19.99 -28.79 11.80
N HIS A 7 -19.49 -29.95 12.25
CA HIS A 7 -18.31 -30.07 13.09
C HIS A 7 -17.16 -29.12 12.66
N PRO A 8 -16.38 -28.57 13.61
CA PRO A 8 -15.36 -27.58 13.33
C PRO A 8 -14.32 -28.14 12.39
N THR A 9 -14.33 -27.64 11.16
CA THR A 9 -13.29 -27.85 10.17
C THR A 9 -11.93 -27.47 10.76
N SER A 10 -10.89 -28.25 10.42
CA SER A 10 -9.49 -28.10 10.86
C SER A 10 -9.09 -26.66 11.20
N SER A 11 -8.40 -26.40 12.32
CA SER A 11 -7.99 -25.07 12.81
C SER A 11 -7.47 -24.07 11.75
N SER A 12 -6.89 -24.56 10.66
CA SER A 12 -6.45 -23.75 9.51
C SER A 12 -7.60 -23.09 8.73
N GLN A 13 -8.78 -23.72 8.64
CA GLN A 13 -9.97 -23.21 7.95
C GLN A 13 -10.67 -22.13 8.78
N SER A 14 -10.79 -22.33 10.09
CA SER A 14 -11.34 -21.31 10.99
C SER A 14 -10.47 -20.05 11.03
N LEU A 15 -9.14 -20.20 11.02
CA LEU A 15 -8.22 -19.07 10.92
C LEU A 15 -8.32 -18.34 9.57
N ALA A 16 -8.51 -19.06 8.46
CA ALA A 16 -8.71 -18.44 7.15
C ALA A 16 -10.02 -17.65 7.09
N ALA A 17 -11.11 -18.21 7.64
CA ALA A 17 -12.39 -17.52 7.75
C ALA A 17 -12.29 -16.23 8.58
N PHE A 18 -11.60 -16.29 9.74
CA PHE A 18 -11.34 -15.12 10.57
C PHE A 18 -10.55 -14.03 9.82
N ARG A 19 -9.50 -14.41 9.07
CA ARG A 19 -8.70 -13.45 8.28
C ARG A 19 -9.48 -12.81 7.14
N LEU A 20 -10.39 -13.55 6.51
CA LEU A 20 -11.29 -12.99 5.50
C LEU A 20 -12.23 -11.93 6.11
N GLY A 21 -12.64 -12.09 7.37
CA GLY A 21 -13.39 -11.09 8.12
C GLY A 21 -12.59 -9.81 8.41
N PHE A 22 -11.26 -9.92 8.57
CA PHE A 22 -10.37 -8.78 8.84
C PHE A 22 -9.19 -8.69 7.83
N PRO A 23 -9.44 -8.20 6.61
CA PRO A 23 -8.42 -8.07 5.55
C PRO A 23 -7.13 -7.30 5.90
N PRO A 24 -7.14 -6.28 6.77
CA PRO A 24 -5.89 -5.63 7.20
C PRO A 24 -4.85 -6.60 7.78
N SER A 25 -5.28 -7.75 8.32
CA SER A 25 -4.35 -8.79 8.78
C SER A 25 -3.38 -9.27 7.69
N TYR A 26 -3.80 -9.32 6.42
CA TYR A 26 -2.94 -9.77 5.32
C TYR A 26 -1.74 -8.85 5.07
N VAL A 27 -1.83 -7.58 5.46
CA VAL A 27 -0.69 -6.64 5.42
C VAL A 27 0.42 -7.15 6.34
N LEU A 28 0.08 -7.54 7.57
CA LEU A 28 1.02 -8.10 8.53
C LEU A 28 1.57 -9.44 8.07
N VAL A 29 0.73 -10.30 7.48
CA VAL A 29 1.22 -11.59 6.99
C VAL A 29 2.18 -11.43 5.81
N GLY A 30 1.95 -10.42 4.96
CA GLY A 30 2.88 -10.03 3.91
C GLY A 30 4.25 -9.63 4.46
N VAL A 31 4.28 -8.80 5.50
CA VAL A 31 5.51 -8.36 6.19
C VAL A 31 6.23 -9.55 6.82
N TYR A 32 5.48 -10.40 7.52
CA TYR A 32 6.01 -11.61 8.14
C TYR A 32 6.66 -12.52 7.10
N ARG A 33 5.96 -12.85 6.01
CA ARG A 33 6.50 -13.72 4.95
C ARG A 33 7.71 -13.12 4.24
N LEU A 34 7.68 -11.82 3.92
CA LEU A 34 8.85 -11.18 3.28
C LEU A 34 10.08 -11.18 4.20
N SER A 35 9.87 -11.09 5.50
CA SER A 35 10.96 -11.08 6.49
C SER A 35 11.53 -12.47 6.75
N THR A 36 10.68 -13.50 6.82
CA THR A 36 11.06 -14.87 7.21
C THR A 36 11.43 -15.76 6.03
N ASP A 37 10.77 -15.61 4.89
CA ASP A 37 10.93 -16.50 3.74
C ASP A 37 12.09 -16.04 2.85
N ALA A 38 13.22 -16.73 2.94
CA ALA A 38 14.41 -16.45 2.13
C ALA A 38 14.14 -16.64 0.63
N SER A 39 13.21 -17.54 0.25
CA SER A 39 12.87 -17.80 -1.16
C SER A 39 12.20 -16.59 -1.83
N LEU A 40 11.49 -15.77 -1.05
CA LEU A 40 10.87 -14.52 -1.49
C LEU A 40 11.83 -13.34 -1.35
N ARG A 41 12.53 -13.25 -0.23
CA ARG A 41 13.38 -12.10 0.12
C ARG A 41 14.63 -11.98 -0.76
N VAL A 42 15.35 -13.08 -1.00
CA VAL A 42 16.64 -13.05 -1.71
C VAL A 42 16.48 -12.59 -3.17
N PRO A 43 15.50 -13.09 -3.96
CA PRO A 43 15.28 -12.61 -5.32
C PRO A 43 14.90 -11.13 -5.40
N VAL A 44 14.10 -10.65 -4.44
CA VAL A 44 13.72 -9.22 -4.35
C VAL A 44 14.95 -8.36 -4.11
N LEU A 45 15.75 -8.70 -3.10
CA LEU A 45 16.96 -7.94 -2.77
C LEU A 45 17.96 -7.94 -3.94
N LYS A 46 18.18 -9.10 -4.56
CA LYS A 46 19.07 -9.22 -5.73
C LYS A 46 18.60 -8.34 -6.89
N LYS A 47 17.28 -8.27 -7.14
CA LYS A 47 16.73 -7.44 -8.22
C LYS A 47 16.82 -5.93 -7.93
N CYS A 48 16.63 -5.54 -6.67
CA CYS A 48 16.67 -4.13 -6.27
C CYS A 48 18.08 -3.59 -6.01
N LYS A 49 19.07 -4.44 -5.74
CA LYS A 49 20.45 -4.07 -5.35
C LYS A 49 21.06 -2.98 -6.23
N ASN A 50 21.07 -3.16 -7.54
CA ASN A 50 21.73 -2.21 -8.45
C ASN A 50 21.00 -0.85 -8.51
N GLY A 51 19.67 -0.86 -8.48
CA GLY A 51 18.89 0.38 -8.44
C GLY A 51 19.08 1.13 -7.12
N PHE A 52 19.15 0.39 -6.01
CA PHE A 52 19.40 0.94 -4.67
C PHE A 52 20.77 1.61 -4.59
N ILE A 53 21.84 0.94 -5.06
CA ILE A 53 23.20 1.49 -5.06
C ILE A 53 23.26 2.77 -5.90
N ARG A 54 22.71 2.76 -7.12
CA ARG A 54 22.66 3.97 -7.97
C ARG A 54 21.87 5.10 -7.30
N GLY A 55 20.73 4.78 -6.69
CA GLY A 55 19.92 5.74 -5.97
C GLY A 55 20.64 6.39 -4.78
N ILE A 56 21.38 5.60 -3.99
CA ILE A 56 22.20 6.12 -2.90
C ILE A 56 23.33 7.00 -3.42
N LEU A 57 24.09 6.53 -4.43
CA LEU A 57 25.22 7.30 -4.97
C LEU A 57 24.77 8.66 -5.50
N VAL A 58 23.71 8.68 -6.32
CA VAL A 58 23.15 9.92 -6.87
C VAL A 58 22.53 10.78 -5.77
N GLY A 59 21.83 10.17 -4.81
CA GLY A 59 21.24 10.87 -3.68
C GLY A 59 22.28 11.55 -2.78
N LEU A 60 23.39 10.88 -2.48
CA LEU A 60 24.49 11.44 -1.70
C LEU A 60 25.22 12.55 -2.44
N ALA A 61 25.49 12.38 -3.74
CA ALA A 61 26.07 13.44 -4.56
C ALA A 61 25.15 14.67 -4.60
N TRP A 62 23.85 14.47 -4.85
CA TRP A 62 22.86 15.54 -4.83
C TRP A 62 22.81 16.27 -3.49
N ALA A 63 22.76 15.52 -2.39
CA ALA A 63 22.80 16.08 -1.04
C ALA A 63 24.06 16.92 -0.82
N PHE A 64 25.23 16.41 -1.16
CA PHE A 64 26.50 17.12 -1.00
C PHE A 64 26.54 18.46 -1.74
N PHE A 65 26.16 18.47 -3.03
CA PHE A 65 26.22 19.70 -3.84
C PHE A 65 25.13 20.71 -3.50
N THR A 66 23.95 20.27 -3.05
CA THR A 66 22.80 21.16 -2.84
C THR A 66 22.64 21.61 -1.39
N PHE A 67 23.18 20.88 -0.40
CA PHE A 67 22.94 21.15 1.02
C PHE A 67 23.34 22.56 1.44
N GLY A 68 24.52 23.02 1.03
CA GLY A 68 25.00 24.38 1.36
C GLY A 68 24.10 25.47 0.79
N ILE A 69 23.74 25.32 -0.49
CA ILE A 69 22.85 26.26 -1.20
C ILE A 69 21.46 26.27 -0.56
N GLN A 70 20.88 25.10 -0.29
CA GLN A 70 19.56 24.98 0.32
C GLN A 70 19.54 25.54 1.75
N LYS A 71 20.55 25.24 2.56
CA LYS A 71 20.67 25.83 3.90
C LYS A 71 20.76 27.35 3.83
N GLY A 72 21.51 27.89 2.88
CA GLY A 72 21.60 29.34 2.65
C GLY A 72 20.25 29.98 2.29
N LEU A 73 19.52 29.38 1.34
CA LEU A 73 18.19 29.85 0.94
C LEU A 73 17.17 29.76 2.07
N ILE A 74 17.15 28.65 2.81
CA ILE A 74 16.27 28.47 3.98
C ILE A 74 16.60 29.50 5.06
N ARG A 75 17.89 29.74 5.32
CA ARG A 75 18.32 30.77 6.27
C ARG A 75 17.82 32.15 5.87
N LEU A 76 17.94 32.52 4.59
CA LEU A 76 17.44 33.79 4.05
C LEU A 76 15.90 33.91 4.14
N PHE A 77 15.18 32.81 3.89
CA PHE A 77 13.73 32.79 3.98
C PHE A 77 13.24 32.91 5.43
N LEU A 78 13.84 32.15 6.35
CA LEU A 78 13.50 32.19 7.76
C LEU A 78 13.85 33.53 8.41
N SER A 79 14.96 34.17 8.02
CA SER A 79 15.30 35.51 8.53
C SER A 79 14.32 36.59 8.09
N LYS A 80 13.63 36.40 6.95
CA LYS A 80 12.60 37.32 6.44
C LYS A 80 11.20 37.05 7.02
N SER A 81 11.00 35.95 7.74
CA SER A 81 9.70 35.58 8.32
C SER A 81 9.64 35.91 9.81
N SER A 82 8.97 37.02 10.15
CA SER A 82 8.78 37.48 11.55
C SER A 82 8.07 36.45 12.45
N ARG A 83 7.39 35.45 11.87
CA ARG A 83 6.64 34.41 12.57
C ARG A 83 7.51 33.24 13.05
N VAL A 84 8.70 33.07 12.48
CA VAL A 84 9.64 31.98 12.82
C VAL A 84 10.88 32.49 13.55
N THR A 85 11.22 33.77 13.41
CA THR A 85 12.29 34.42 14.18
C THR A 85 12.01 34.43 15.69
N GLY A 86 10.74 34.43 16.13
CA GLY A 86 10.36 34.25 17.53
C GLY A 86 10.56 32.84 18.10
N LEU A 87 10.71 31.82 17.23
CA LEU A 87 11.03 30.43 17.58
C LEU A 87 12.55 30.14 17.47
N SER A 88 13.38 31.17 17.32
CA SER A 88 14.83 31.06 17.13
C SER A 88 15.61 30.75 18.42
N HIS A 89 14.96 30.78 19.58
CA HIS A 89 15.56 30.21 20.78
C HIS A 89 15.68 28.70 20.61
N ARG A 90 16.83 28.13 20.97
CA ARG A 90 17.31 26.75 20.71
C ARG A 90 16.40 25.61 21.21
N SER A 91 15.15 25.88 21.60
CA SER A 91 14.20 24.93 22.16
C SER A 91 12.97 24.75 21.26
N LEU A 92 12.73 23.51 20.84
CA LEU A 92 11.45 23.10 20.24
C LEU A 92 10.67 22.34 21.31
N PHE A 93 9.48 22.82 21.68
CA PHE A 93 8.69 22.24 22.78
C PHE A 93 9.46 22.11 24.11
N GLY A 94 10.34 23.06 24.42
CA GLY A 94 11.15 23.05 25.65
C GLY A 94 12.41 22.18 25.62
N TYR A 95 12.65 21.39 24.56
CA TYR A 95 13.84 20.56 24.41
C TYR A 95 14.92 21.25 23.59
N PRO A 96 16.19 21.30 24.06
CA PRO A 96 17.29 21.86 23.29
C PRO A 96 17.55 21.01 22.05
N LEU A 97 17.50 21.61 20.86
CA LEU A 97 17.78 20.90 19.63
C LEU A 97 19.30 20.71 19.46
N PRO A 98 19.78 19.53 19.02
CA PRO A 98 21.19 19.29 18.78
C PRO A 98 21.75 20.11 17.60
N PHE A 99 20.88 20.60 16.72
CA PHE A 99 21.24 21.38 15.54
C PHE A 99 20.34 22.60 15.40
N GLU A 100 20.83 23.64 14.71
CA GLU A 100 20.03 24.81 14.36
C GLU A 100 18.78 24.40 13.55
N LEU A 101 17.67 25.09 13.77
CA LEU A 101 16.42 24.86 13.04
C LEU A 101 16.61 24.89 11.51
N THR A 102 17.43 25.81 11.02
CA THR A 102 17.82 25.92 9.60
C THR A 102 18.47 24.64 9.06
N THR A 103 19.32 24.02 9.87
CA THR A 103 20.05 22.78 9.53
C THR A 103 19.09 21.59 9.51
N LEU A 104 18.18 21.51 10.49
CA LEU A 104 17.14 20.47 10.52
C LEU A 104 16.18 20.59 9.33
N THR A 105 15.70 21.79 9.03
CA THR A 105 14.81 22.03 7.87
C THR A 105 15.51 21.67 6.55
N ALA A 106 16.79 22.05 6.39
CA ALA A 106 17.58 21.67 5.21
C ALA A 106 17.76 20.15 5.11
N LEU A 107 18.04 19.46 6.23
CA LEU A 107 18.17 18.01 6.26
C LEU A 107 16.87 17.31 5.85
N PHE A 108 15.71 17.75 6.34
CA PHE A 108 14.42 17.20 5.93
C PHE A 108 14.11 17.45 4.45
N ALA A 109 14.41 18.65 3.95
CA ALA A 109 14.21 19.01 2.55
C ALA A 109 15.08 18.15 1.61
N VAL A 110 16.39 18.04 1.89
CA VAL A 110 17.30 17.15 1.16
C VAL A 110 16.87 15.69 1.30
N GLY A 111 16.49 15.25 2.50
CA GLY A 111 16.02 13.88 2.75
C GLY A 111 14.81 13.51 1.90
N ALA A 112 13.84 14.42 1.74
CA ALA A 112 12.69 14.22 0.86
C ALA A 112 13.10 14.08 -0.62
N GLN A 113 14.07 14.86 -1.08
CA GLN A 113 14.62 14.78 -2.45
C GLN A 113 15.38 13.47 -2.67
N VAL A 114 16.24 13.08 -1.72
CA VAL A 114 16.98 11.80 -1.76
C VAL A 114 16.02 10.62 -1.79
N ASN A 115 14.94 10.66 -0.99
CA ASN A 115 13.88 9.64 -1.05
C ASN A 115 13.21 9.60 -2.43
N GLY A 116 12.98 10.75 -3.07
CA GLY A 116 12.47 10.82 -4.45
C GLY A 116 13.41 10.20 -5.48
N ILE A 117 14.70 10.52 -5.40
CA ILE A 117 15.76 9.95 -6.25
C ILE A 117 15.82 8.42 -6.07
N LEU A 118 15.82 7.94 -4.83
CA LEU A 118 15.83 6.51 -4.54
C LEU A 118 14.61 5.80 -5.14
N ASN A 119 13.42 6.36 -4.96
CA ASN A 119 12.19 5.83 -5.56
C ASN A 119 12.24 5.81 -7.08
N PHE A 120 12.81 6.83 -7.72
CA PHE A 120 12.98 6.88 -9.17
C PHE A 120 13.83 5.70 -9.68
N PHE A 121 15.01 5.48 -9.11
CA PHE A 121 15.89 4.38 -9.52
C PHE A 121 15.33 2.98 -9.21
N LEU A 122 14.49 2.87 -8.18
CA LEU A 122 13.89 1.60 -7.78
C LEU A 122 12.57 1.30 -8.48
N ARG A 123 11.84 2.29 -9.02
CA ARG A 123 10.48 2.15 -9.57
C ARG A 123 10.32 0.93 -10.48
N ARG A 124 11.19 0.79 -11.49
CA ARG A 124 11.12 -0.32 -12.47
C ARG A 124 11.47 -1.67 -11.84
N ASN A 125 12.53 -1.72 -11.02
CA ASN A 125 13.00 -2.95 -10.41
C ASN A 125 12.02 -3.48 -9.36
N VAL A 126 11.43 -2.57 -8.57
CA VAL A 126 10.41 -2.88 -7.58
C VAL A 126 9.13 -3.37 -8.25
N ALA A 127 8.71 -2.78 -9.37
CA ALA A 127 7.56 -3.30 -10.13
C ALA A 127 7.75 -4.76 -10.57
N ILE A 128 8.93 -5.09 -11.09
CA ILE A 128 9.28 -6.47 -11.47
C ILE A 128 9.35 -7.39 -10.24
N ALA A 129 9.92 -6.90 -9.14
CA ALA A 129 10.00 -7.65 -7.89
C ALA A 129 8.61 -7.97 -7.32
N LYS A 130 7.66 -7.02 -7.38
CA LYS A 130 6.26 -7.21 -6.97
C LYS A 130 5.60 -8.34 -7.75
N GLN A 131 5.74 -8.36 -9.08
CA GLN A 131 5.19 -9.45 -9.90
C GLN A 131 5.80 -10.79 -9.52
N ARG A 132 7.14 -10.84 -9.40
CA ARG A 132 7.86 -12.06 -9.05
C ARG A 132 7.44 -12.63 -7.70
N VAL A 133 7.30 -11.79 -6.67
CA VAL A 133 6.86 -12.27 -5.35
C VAL A 133 5.42 -12.72 -5.35
N TRP A 134 4.55 -12.12 -6.16
CA TRP A 134 3.19 -12.61 -6.34
C TRP A 134 3.22 -14.04 -6.87
N ASP A 135 3.90 -14.26 -7.99
CA ASP A 135 3.99 -15.57 -8.65
C ASP A 135 4.60 -16.63 -7.73
N GLN A 136 5.69 -16.29 -7.03
CA GLN A 136 6.32 -17.18 -6.04
C GLN A 136 5.41 -17.46 -4.83
N THR A 137 4.65 -16.46 -4.37
CA THR A 137 3.71 -16.63 -3.25
C THR A 137 2.61 -17.61 -3.63
N ILE A 138 2.08 -17.53 -4.85
CA ILE A 138 1.07 -18.47 -5.35
C ILE A 138 1.71 -19.86 -5.57
N ALA A 139 2.88 -19.94 -6.19
CA ALA A 139 3.59 -21.21 -6.42
C ALA A 139 3.89 -21.95 -5.10
N SER A 140 4.26 -21.21 -4.04
CA SER A 140 4.51 -21.79 -2.70
C SER A 140 3.30 -22.49 -2.07
N ARG A 141 2.09 -22.26 -2.57
CA ARG A 141 0.87 -22.92 -2.10
C ARG A 141 0.60 -24.26 -2.81
N GLY A 142 1.41 -24.62 -3.80
CA GLY A 142 1.28 -25.89 -4.54
C GLY A 142 -0.03 -26.00 -5.32
N LYS A 143 -0.65 -24.87 -5.67
CA LYS A 143 -1.88 -24.81 -6.47
C LYS A 143 -1.52 -24.41 -7.90
N GLY A 144 -1.87 -25.25 -8.87
CA GLY A 144 -1.65 -25.02 -10.30
C GLY A 144 -2.62 -23.98 -10.88
N ALA A 145 -2.53 -23.74 -12.19
CA ALA A 145 -3.39 -22.76 -12.88
C ALA A 145 -4.89 -23.08 -12.75
N SER A 146 -5.25 -24.37 -12.70
CA SER A 146 -6.65 -24.85 -12.52
C SER A 146 -7.26 -24.51 -11.16
N PHE A 147 -6.48 -23.96 -10.23
CA PHE A 147 -6.99 -23.44 -8.96
C PHE A 147 -7.82 -22.17 -9.15
N TRP A 148 -7.51 -21.36 -10.17
CA TRP A 148 -8.28 -20.15 -10.45
C TRP A 148 -9.44 -20.49 -11.37
N LYS A 149 -10.64 -20.46 -10.82
CA LYS A 149 -11.85 -20.83 -11.54
C LYS A 149 -12.61 -19.58 -11.99
N PRO A 150 -13.52 -19.68 -12.98
CA PRO A 150 -14.34 -18.56 -13.40
C PRO A 150 -15.07 -17.91 -12.22
N TYR A 151 -15.38 -16.62 -12.35
CA TYR A 151 -16.10 -15.88 -11.32
C TYR A 151 -17.46 -16.51 -11.03
N VAL A 152 -17.75 -16.72 -9.74
CA VAL A 152 -19.08 -17.13 -9.28
C VAL A 152 -19.64 -16.04 -8.40
N GLU A 153 -20.83 -15.58 -8.77
CA GLU A 153 -21.58 -14.59 -8.01
C GLU A 153 -21.98 -15.17 -6.64
N GLU A 154 -21.62 -14.50 -5.55
CA GLU A 154 -21.91 -15.01 -4.19
C GLU A 154 -23.26 -14.51 -3.67
N TRP A 155 -23.70 -13.31 -4.07
CA TRP A 155 -24.95 -12.72 -3.59
C TRP A 155 -26.11 -13.00 -4.55
N ASP A 156 -27.30 -13.24 -4.00
CA ASP A 156 -28.50 -13.46 -4.82
C ASP A 156 -28.98 -12.16 -5.49
N HIS A 157 -28.71 -11.03 -4.85
CA HIS A 157 -28.98 -9.68 -5.37
C HIS A 157 -27.70 -8.84 -5.26
N PRO A 158 -26.87 -8.77 -6.31
CA PRO A 158 -25.64 -7.98 -6.27
C PRO A 158 -25.99 -6.49 -6.11
N PRO A 159 -25.20 -5.73 -5.32
CA PRO A 159 -25.43 -4.31 -5.17
C PRO A 159 -25.30 -3.60 -6.51
N ALA A 160 -26.19 -2.64 -6.78
CA ALA A 160 -26.06 -1.80 -7.97
C ALA A 160 -24.70 -1.09 -7.94
N ILE A 161 -23.96 -1.16 -9.06
CA ILE A 161 -22.67 -0.49 -9.22
C ILE A 161 -22.89 0.99 -8.97
N THR A 162 -22.45 1.47 -7.81
CA THR A 162 -22.54 2.89 -7.50
C THR A 162 -21.50 3.58 -8.37
N LYS A 163 -21.93 4.18 -9.48
CA LYS A 163 -21.04 5.03 -10.29
C LYS A 163 -20.44 6.07 -9.34
N PRO A 164 -19.11 6.23 -9.30
CA PRO A 164 -18.46 7.04 -8.28
C PRO A 164 -18.70 8.53 -8.54
N GLY A 165 -19.90 9.06 -8.28
CA GLY A 165 -20.24 10.45 -8.62
C GLY A 165 -19.32 11.46 -7.93
N MET A 166 -19.17 11.34 -6.60
CA MET A 166 -18.31 12.25 -5.82
C MET A 166 -16.84 11.80 -5.79
N GLN A 167 -16.60 10.48 -5.88
CA GLN A 167 -15.26 9.89 -5.78
C GLN A 167 -14.46 10.03 -7.09
N LEU A 168 -15.15 10.08 -8.24
CA LEU A 168 -14.54 10.39 -9.54
C LEU A 168 -14.14 11.86 -9.63
N TRP A 169 -14.96 12.79 -9.10
CA TRP A 169 -14.58 14.21 -9.01
C TRP A 169 -13.31 14.37 -8.16
N LEU A 170 -13.26 13.77 -6.96
CA LEU A 170 -12.08 13.76 -6.08
C LEU A 170 -10.85 13.04 -6.70
N SER A 171 -11.05 12.16 -7.68
CA SER A 171 -9.97 11.43 -8.35
C SER A 171 -9.28 12.26 -9.46
N GLY A 172 -9.93 13.33 -9.95
CA GLY A 172 -9.35 14.23 -10.94
C GLY A 172 -8.06 14.87 -10.43
N THR A 173 -7.09 15.10 -11.31
CA THR A 173 -5.81 15.75 -10.98
C THR A 173 -6.01 17.13 -10.33
N ALA A 174 -7.01 17.90 -10.77
CA ALA A 174 -7.38 19.19 -10.20
C ALA A 174 -8.02 19.07 -8.81
N ALA A 175 -8.96 18.14 -8.61
CA ALA A 175 -9.58 17.94 -7.29
C ALA A 175 -8.57 17.38 -6.27
N ARG A 176 -7.69 16.45 -6.68
CA ARG A 176 -6.53 16.03 -5.87
C ARG A 176 -5.65 17.20 -5.48
N PHE A 177 -5.43 18.16 -6.38
CA PHE A 177 -4.65 19.36 -6.08
C PHE A 177 -5.38 20.25 -5.06
N ILE A 178 -6.67 20.55 -5.28
CA ILE A 178 -7.49 21.39 -4.40
C ILE A 178 -7.63 20.78 -3.00
N VAL A 179 -7.99 19.50 -2.90
CA VAL A 179 -8.10 18.79 -1.62
C VAL A 179 -6.78 18.81 -0.87
N ARG A 180 -5.66 18.56 -1.57
CA ARG A 180 -4.32 18.49 -0.96
C ARG A 180 -3.75 19.86 -0.56
N LYS A 181 -4.06 20.92 -1.31
CA LYS A 181 -3.52 22.28 -1.09
C LYS A 181 -4.41 23.17 -0.25
N VAL A 182 -5.72 23.02 -0.31
CA VAL A 182 -6.69 23.90 0.37
C VAL A 182 -7.27 23.22 1.60
N LEU A 183 -7.86 22.04 1.44
CA LEU A 183 -8.55 21.34 2.53
C LEU A 183 -7.57 20.74 3.55
N LEU A 184 -6.43 20.24 3.06
CA LEU A 184 -5.38 19.60 3.86
C LEU A 184 -4.32 20.57 4.39
N TYR A 185 -4.42 21.87 4.11
CA TYR A 185 -3.44 22.86 4.58
C TYR A 185 -3.28 22.89 6.12
N PRO A 186 -4.37 22.88 6.93
CA PRO A 186 -4.25 22.87 8.40
C PRO A 186 -3.67 21.55 8.93
N VAL A 187 -3.90 20.46 8.19
CA VAL A 187 -3.46 19.10 8.55
C VAL A 187 -1.96 18.91 8.35
N GLN A 188 -1.32 19.71 7.49
CA GLN A 188 0.14 19.67 7.28
C GLN A 188 0.95 20.14 8.50
N ILE A 189 0.31 20.77 9.49
CA ILE A 189 0.95 21.16 10.74
C ILE A 189 1.41 19.93 11.53
N TYR A 190 0.70 18.81 11.41
CA TYR A 190 1.05 17.58 12.09
C TYR A 190 1.84 16.65 11.17
N PRO A 191 3.11 16.33 11.51
CA PRO A 191 3.81 15.28 10.80
C PRO A 191 2.98 13.99 10.89
N PHE A 192 2.99 13.19 9.83
CA PHE A 192 2.25 11.92 9.69
C PHE A 192 0.74 12.01 9.41
N VAL A 193 0.00 13.05 9.80
CA VAL A 193 -1.46 13.08 9.51
C VAL A 193 -1.74 13.09 8.00
N GLY A 194 -0.88 13.75 7.23
CA GLY A 194 -0.95 13.72 5.77
C GLY A 194 -0.86 12.30 5.17
N ILE A 195 -0.14 11.38 5.83
CA ILE A 195 -0.03 9.97 5.39
C ILE A 195 -1.39 9.28 5.54
N PHE A 196 -2.03 9.41 6.71
CA PHE A 196 -3.33 8.80 6.97
C PHE A 196 -4.42 9.37 6.04
N VAL A 197 -4.44 10.68 5.83
CA VAL A 197 -5.43 11.29 4.94
C VAL A 197 -5.19 10.88 3.48
N SER A 198 -3.95 10.92 3.01
CA SER A 198 -3.56 10.41 1.68
C SER A 198 -4.03 8.96 1.49
N ALA A 199 -3.71 8.10 2.46
CA ALA A 199 -4.09 6.70 2.46
C ALA A 199 -5.61 6.50 2.43
N TYR A 200 -6.38 7.29 3.20
CA TYR A 200 -7.83 7.21 3.23
C TYR A 200 -8.46 7.45 1.86
N PHE A 201 -8.00 8.47 1.14
CA PHE A 201 -8.53 8.80 -0.18
C PHE A 201 -8.18 7.75 -1.24
N LYS A 202 -6.96 7.20 -1.20
CA LYS A 202 -6.51 6.19 -2.18
C LYS A 202 -6.75 4.73 -1.75
N ALA A 203 -7.39 4.50 -0.59
CA ALA A 203 -7.54 3.18 0.03
C ALA A 203 -8.17 2.15 -0.91
N LEU A 204 -9.37 2.44 -1.44
CA LEU A 204 -10.08 1.53 -2.33
C LEU A 204 -9.27 1.21 -3.59
N GLY A 205 -8.71 2.24 -4.24
CA GLY A 205 -7.88 2.07 -5.43
C GLY A 205 -6.62 1.25 -5.16
N THR A 206 -5.99 1.43 -4.00
CA THR A 206 -4.80 0.64 -3.59
C THR A 206 -5.17 -0.82 -3.38
N GLY A 207 -6.28 -1.11 -2.70
CA GLY A 207 -6.76 -2.47 -2.49
C GLY A 207 -7.07 -3.19 -3.82
N SER A 208 -7.82 -2.54 -4.72
CA SER A 208 -8.16 -3.12 -6.03
C SER A 208 -6.92 -3.29 -6.92
N TYR A 209 -5.99 -2.33 -6.91
CA TYR A 209 -4.73 -2.43 -7.66
C TYR A 209 -3.84 -3.59 -7.17
N LEU A 210 -3.82 -3.85 -5.87
CA LEU A 210 -3.08 -4.97 -5.30
C LEU A 210 -3.67 -6.33 -5.71
N HIS A 211 -4.98 -6.40 -5.96
CA HIS A 211 -5.68 -7.59 -6.46
C HIS A 211 -5.80 -7.69 -7.99
N LYS A 212 -5.29 -6.73 -8.77
CA LYS A 212 -5.32 -6.81 -10.24
C LYS A 212 -4.86 -8.17 -10.81
N PRO A 213 -3.74 -8.76 -10.36
CA PRO A 213 -3.29 -10.06 -10.89
C PRO A 213 -4.25 -11.22 -10.56
N TYR A 214 -5.04 -11.11 -9.49
CA TYR A 214 -6.07 -12.08 -9.14
C TYR A 214 -7.26 -12.00 -10.11
N PHE A 215 -7.72 -10.80 -10.42
CA PHE A 215 -8.79 -10.59 -11.41
C PHE A 215 -8.38 -11.07 -12.81
N GLU A 216 -7.13 -10.79 -13.19
CA GLU A 216 -6.52 -11.27 -14.44
C GLU A 216 -6.42 -12.79 -14.46
N ALA A 217 -6.00 -13.44 -13.37
CA ALA A 217 -5.88 -14.89 -13.28
C ALA A 217 -7.23 -15.62 -13.42
N LYS A 218 -8.33 -15.00 -12.99
CA LYS A 218 -9.70 -15.54 -13.15
C LYS A 218 -10.36 -15.16 -14.49
N GLY A 219 -9.74 -14.31 -15.29
CA GLY A 219 -10.35 -13.80 -16.53
C GLY A 219 -11.60 -12.96 -16.30
N MET A 220 -11.69 -12.23 -15.18
CA MET A 220 -12.85 -11.39 -14.87
C MET A 220 -12.94 -10.20 -15.83
N THR A 221 -14.14 -9.94 -16.34
CA THR A 221 -14.44 -8.73 -17.11
C THR A 221 -14.51 -7.49 -16.20
N GLU A 222 -14.29 -6.29 -16.73
CA GLU A 222 -14.39 -5.04 -15.97
C GLU A 222 -15.69 -4.89 -15.13
N PRO A 223 -16.90 -5.19 -15.66
CA PRO A 223 -18.12 -5.14 -14.85
C PRO A 223 -18.13 -6.18 -13.73
N GLN A 224 -17.60 -7.38 -13.95
CA GLN A 224 -17.47 -8.41 -12.89
C GLN A 224 -16.52 -7.96 -11.79
N VAL A 225 -15.39 -7.33 -12.15
CA VAL A 225 -14.46 -6.76 -11.17
C VAL A 225 -15.13 -5.64 -10.36
N ALA A 226 -15.91 -4.78 -11.02
CA ALA A 226 -16.63 -3.70 -10.34
C ALA A 226 -17.63 -4.24 -9.31
N ILE A 227 -18.43 -5.24 -9.69
CA ILE A 227 -19.38 -5.92 -8.79
C ILE A 227 -18.64 -6.58 -7.62
N PHE A 228 -17.60 -7.37 -7.91
CA PHE A 228 -16.81 -8.07 -6.89
C PHE A 228 -16.18 -7.13 -5.85
N VAL A 229 -15.69 -5.98 -6.31
CA VAL A 229 -15.09 -4.95 -5.45
C VAL A 229 -16.17 -4.21 -4.65
N GLU A 230 -17.31 -3.88 -5.24
CA GLU A 230 -18.41 -3.19 -4.54
C GLU A 230 -18.98 -4.03 -3.39
N GLU A 231 -19.20 -5.33 -3.61
CA GLU A 231 -19.63 -6.28 -2.57
C GLU A 231 -18.71 -6.29 -1.35
N ARG A 232 -17.41 -6.11 -1.60
CA ARG A 232 -16.36 -6.17 -0.58
C ARG A 232 -15.73 -4.80 -0.35
N LYS A 233 -16.43 -3.70 -0.65
CA LYS A 233 -15.84 -2.35 -0.67
C LYS A 233 -15.15 -2.00 0.64
N TRP A 234 -15.75 -2.35 1.77
CA TRP A 234 -15.19 -2.05 3.10
C TRP A 234 -13.94 -2.90 3.40
N HIS A 235 -13.94 -4.16 2.97
CA HIS A 235 -12.78 -5.04 3.06
C HIS A 235 -11.61 -4.52 2.22
N TYR A 236 -11.87 -4.11 0.98
CA TYR A 236 -10.87 -3.49 0.09
C TYR A 236 -10.38 -2.15 0.62
N ARG A 237 -11.26 -1.30 1.15
CA ARG A 237 -10.87 -0.03 1.78
C ARG A 237 -9.99 -0.26 3.00
N ALA A 238 -10.36 -1.17 3.89
CA ALA A 238 -9.57 -1.43 5.11
C ALA A 238 -8.19 -1.98 4.77
N PHE A 239 -8.11 -3.00 3.90
CA PHE A 239 -6.83 -3.55 3.43
C PHE A 239 -5.98 -2.49 2.73
N GLY A 240 -6.57 -1.80 1.75
CA GLY A 240 -5.89 -0.80 0.95
C GLY A 240 -5.46 0.43 1.76
N PHE A 241 -6.20 0.80 2.80
CA PHE A 241 -5.81 1.85 3.74
C PHE A 241 -4.53 1.49 4.50
N CYS A 242 -4.51 0.33 5.17
CA CYS A 242 -3.33 -0.12 5.90
C CYS A 242 -2.12 -0.31 4.98
N ALA A 243 -2.32 -0.88 3.80
CA ALA A 243 -1.29 -1.02 2.78
C ALA A 243 -0.73 0.35 2.35
N ALA A 244 -1.62 1.31 2.06
CA ALA A 244 -1.27 2.66 1.65
C ALA A 244 -0.52 3.44 2.73
N VAL A 245 -0.91 3.34 4.00
CA VAL A 245 -0.21 3.98 5.13
C VAL A 245 1.24 3.51 5.18
N LEU A 246 1.47 2.20 5.09
CA LEU A 246 2.82 1.64 5.12
C LEU A 246 3.65 1.99 3.88
N GLU A 247 3.03 2.04 2.70
CA GLU A 247 3.71 2.43 1.46
C GLU A 247 4.09 3.92 1.41
N ASP A 248 3.34 4.78 2.10
CA ASP A 248 3.61 6.22 2.17
C ASP A 248 4.73 6.58 3.16
N LEU A 249 5.26 5.60 3.91
CA LEU A 249 6.43 5.82 4.76
C LEU A 249 7.68 6.08 3.90
N PRO A 250 8.45 7.15 4.19
CA PRO A 250 9.67 7.45 3.43
C PRO A 250 10.69 6.32 3.61
N ILE A 251 11.41 5.99 2.54
CA ILE A 251 12.46 4.97 2.46
C ILE A 251 11.93 3.53 2.66
N ILE A 252 11.28 3.25 3.79
CA ILE A 252 10.79 1.92 4.17
C ILE A 252 9.53 1.54 3.38
N GLY A 253 8.77 2.50 2.85
CA GLY A 253 7.57 2.25 2.05
C GLY A 253 7.80 1.33 0.84
N ILE A 254 9.03 1.32 0.27
CA ILE A 254 9.38 0.41 -0.83
C ILE A 254 9.31 -1.05 -0.38
N PHE A 255 9.82 -1.36 0.83
CA PHE A 255 9.73 -2.69 1.42
C PHE A 255 8.27 -3.10 1.60
N PHE A 256 7.46 -2.21 2.18
CA PHE A 256 6.04 -2.47 2.39
C PHE A 256 5.28 -2.64 1.08
N SER A 257 5.68 -1.95 0.02
CA SER A 257 5.06 -2.09 -1.30
C SER A 257 5.26 -3.48 -1.92
N VAL A 258 6.29 -4.22 -1.50
CA VAL A 258 6.53 -5.62 -1.89
C VAL A 258 5.80 -6.56 -0.92
N SER A 259 5.86 -6.29 0.39
CA SER A 259 5.17 -7.12 1.39
C SER A 259 3.65 -7.10 1.20
N ASN A 260 3.07 -5.94 0.89
CA ASN A 260 1.65 -5.78 0.61
C ASN A 260 1.21 -6.60 -0.61
N ARG A 261 2.08 -6.76 -1.61
CA ARG A 261 1.81 -7.61 -2.76
C ARG A 261 1.75 -9.09 -2.38
N ILE A 262 2.61 -9.54 -1.46
CA ILE A 262 2.55 -10.89 -0.88
C ILE A 262 1.26 -11.07 -0.08
N GLY A 263 0.90 -10.08 0.76
CA GLY A 263 -0.35 -10.06 1.51
C GLY A 263 -1.58 -10.16 0.61
N ALA A 264 -1.59 -9.40 -0.49
CA ALA A 264 -2.63 -9.44 -1.51
C ALA A 264 -2.74 -10.81 -2.20
N ALA A 265 -1.62 -11.45 -2.54
CA ALA A 265 -1.61 -12.80 -3.10
C ALA A 265 -2.22 -13.83 -2.12
N MET A 266 -1.94 -13.66 -0.83
CA MET A 266 -2.50 -14.51 0.21
C MET A 266 -4.00 -14.31 0.39
N TRP A 267 -4.44 -13.04 0.37
CA TRP A 267 -5.86 -12.72 0.45
C TRP A 267 -6.62 -13.26 -0.76
N ALA A 268 -6.08 -13.08 -1.97
CA ALA A 268 -6.62 -13.66 -3.20
C ALA A 268 -6.79 -15.18 -3.11
N HIS A 269 -5.80 -15.89 -2.59
CA HIS A 269 -5.87 -17.34 -2.41
C HIS A 269 -6.97 -17.78 -1.43
N ASP A 270 -7.17 -17.05 -0.34
CA ASP A 270 -8.23 -17.36 0.63
C ASP A 270 -9.62 -16.94 0.11
N LEU A 271 -9.72 -15.89 -0.71
CA LEU A 271 -10.93 -15.55 -1.47
C LEU A 271 -11.32 -16.64 -2.46
N GLU A 272 -10.35 -17.22 -3.18
CA GLU A 272 -10.61 -18.28 -4.15
C GLU A 272 -11.16 -19.54 -3.47
N LYS A 273 -10.63 -19.89 -2.29
CA LYS A 273 -11.22 -20.98 -1.50
C LYS A 273 -12.68 -20.71 -1.15
N ARG A 274 -13.02 -19.48 -0.77
CA ARG A 274 -14.41 -19.09 -0.49
C ARG A 274 -15.28 -19.22 -1.73
N GLN A 275 -14.80 -18.78 -2.89
CA GLN A 275 -15.48 -18.95 -4.17
C GLN A 275 -15.74 -20.43 -4.49
N HIS A 276 -14.77 -21.32 -4.27
CA HIS A 276 -14.98 -22.76 -4.43
C HIS A 276 -16.05 -23.32 -3.50
N LEU A 277 -16.11 -22.85 -2.25
CA LEU A 277 -17.14 -23.27 -1.30
C LEU A 277 -18.53 -22.81 -1.77
N VAL A 278 -18.66 -21.56 -2.19
CA VAL A 278 -19.92 -21.00 -2.69
C VAL A 278 -20.37 -21.73 -3.96
N ALA A 279 -19.47 -21.99 -4.90
CA ALA A 279 -19.79 -22.72 -6.11
C ALA A 279 -20.30 -24.14 -5.81
N ARG A 280 -19.68 -24.84 -4.85
CA ARG A 280 -20.16 -26.14 -4.39
C ARG A 280 -21.54 -26.06 -3.76
N GLN A 281 -21.79 -25.04 -2.93
CA GLN A 281 -23.10 -24.81 -2.31
C GLN A 281 -24.18 -24.54 -3.36
N LYS A 282 -23.84 -23.82 -4.43
CA LYS A 282 -24.73 -23.55 -5.58
C LYS A 282 -24.82 -24.72 -6.57
N GLY A 283 -24.14 -25.84 -6.32
CA GLY A 283 -24.13 -27.02 -7.21
C GLY A 283 -23.50 -26.77 -8.58
N LEU A 284 -22.70 -25.71 -8.73
CA LEU A 284 -22.06 -25.36 -10.00
C LEU A 284 -20.85 -26.27 -10.24
N LYS A 285 -20.85 -26.99 -11.36
CA LYS A 285 -19.64 -27.66 -11.85
C LYS A 285 -18.71 -26.60 -12.40
N LEU A 286 -17.57 -26.47 -11.75
CA LEU A 286 -16.52 -25.58 -12.20
C LEU A 286 -15.52 -26.42 -13.00
N ASP A 287 -15.83 -26.63 -14.27
CA ASP A 287 -15.00 -27.37 -15.22
C ASP A 287 -13.89 -26.47 -15.80
#